data_AF-A0A1F5B222-F1
#
_entry.id   AF-A0A1F5B222-F1
#
_cell.length_a   1.000
_cell.length_b   1.000
_cell.length_c   1.000
_cell.angle_alpha   90.00
_cell.angle_beta   90.00
_cell.angle_gamma   90.00
#
_symmetry.space_group_name_H-M   'P 1'
#
loop_
_entity.id
_entity.type
_entity.pdbx_description
1 polymer ?
#
loop_
_entity_poly.entity_id
_entity_poly.type
_entity_poly.pdbx_seq_one_letter_code
_entity_poly.pdbx_strand_id
1 'polypeptide(L)'
;MKNSVSRTCFFVCLLFLSAAVGMADYLTVPACAFHGYYTDASSIYFVATYTNVQYIYTLTQPGDAGYCVAPVNLPQGARIDGIVLYYMDNDGSANIEAKLQRHYQPTADAYVALFTATSYGASNWVNSLADYTLDGGTRLVNNNAWQYSLRLQFGAATDQLKCYGVKIVYHF
;
A
#
# COMPACT_ATOMS: atom_id res chain seq x y z
N MET A 1 54.62 -1.47 59.11
CA MET A 1 53.43 -0.85 58.50
C MET A 1 53.41 -1.22 57.02
N LYS A 2 52.49 -2.10 56.60
CA LYS A 2 52.38 -2.60 55.20
C LYS A 2 51.22 -1.85 54.53
N ASN A 3 51.54 -1.01 53.54
CA ASN A 3 50.54 -0.30 52.75
C ASN A 3 49.99 -1.22 51.65
N SER A 4 48.71 -1.57 51.76
CA SER A 4 47.95 -2.33 50.77
C SER A 4 47.21 -1.35 49.86
N VAL A 5 47.65 -1.23 48.60
CA VAL A 5 46.97 -0.44 47.57
C VAL A 5 45.88 -1.29 46.93
N SER A 6 44.62 -0.98 47.26
CA SER A 6 43.44 -1.58 46.65
C SER A 6 43.22 -1.01 45.24
N ARG A 7 43.25 -1.87 44.23
CA ARG A 7 42.96 -1.52 42.84
C ARG A 7 41.46 -1.60 42.59
N THR A 8 40.82 -0.44 42.49
CA THR A 8 39.41 -0.32 42.08
C THR A 8 39.30 -0.66 40.59
N CYS A 9 38.80 -1.87 40.28
CA CYS A 9 38.42 -2.25 38.92
C CYS A 9 37.20 -1.43 38.48
N PHE A 10 37.42 -0.48 37.56
CA PHE A 10 36.34 0.18 36.82
C PHE A 10 35.73 -0.82 35.82
N PHE A 11 34.56 -1.35 36.14
CA PHE A 11 33.75 -2.13 35.21
C PHE A 11 33.04 -1.14 34.27
N VAL A 12 33.65 -0.83 33.13
CA VAL A 12 33.00 -0.08 32.06
C VAL A 12 31.99 -1.01 31.40
N CYS A 13 30.73 -0.93 31.82
CA CYS A 13 29.62 -1.60 31.15
C CYS A 13 29.40 -0.90 29.80
N LEU A 14 29.96 -1.49 28.75
CA LEU A 14 29.75 -1.05 27.37
C LEU A 14 28.28 -1.36 27.02
N LEU A 15 27.40 -0.38 27.20
CA LEU A 15 26.04 -0.42 26.66
C LEU A 15 26.14 -0.42 25.13
N PHE A 16 26.15 -1.62 24.54
CA PHE A 16 25.84 -1.78 23.14
C PHE A 16 24.39 -1.34 22.92
N LEU A 17 24.23 -0.08 22.54
CA LEU A 17 23.00 0.43 21.96
C LEU A 17 22.87 -0.25 20.59
N SER A 18 22.39 -1.49 20.55
CA SER A 18 21.97 -2.11 19.31
C SER A 18 20.74 -1.35 18.86
N ALA A 19 20.91 -0.38 17.96
CA ALA A 19 19.80 0.12 17.18
C ALA A 19 19.24 -1.10 16.44
N ALA A 20 18.11 -1.62 16.90
CA ALA A 20 17.35 -2.61 16.16
C ALA A 20 16.95 -1.90 14.86
N VAL A 21 17.70 -2.16 13.81
CA VAL A 21 17.31 -1.78 12.46
C VAL A 21 16.11 -2.66 12.17
N GLY A 22 14.90 -2.14 12.40
CA GLY A 22 13.67 -2.81 12.03
C GLY A 22 13.76 -3.15 10.55
N MET A 23 13.81 -4.44 10.22
CA MET A 23 13.71 -4.85 8.83
C MET A 23 12.33 -4.47 8.33
N ALA A 24 12.29 -3.79 7.18
CA ALA A 24 11.02 -3.50 6.53
C ALA A 24 10.39 -4.81 6.04
N ASP A 25 9.18 -5.09 6.52
CA ASP A 25 8.30 -6.15 6.05
C ASP A 25 7.40 -5.64 4.92
N TYR A 26 6.80 -6.57 4.19
CA TYR A 26 5.86 -6.21 3.12
C TYR A 26 4.68 -7.17 3.02
N LEU A 27 3.52 -6.61 2.65
CA LEU A 27 2.31 -7.33 2.30
C LEU A 27 2.01 -7.10 0.83
N THR A 28 1.91 -8.17 0.05
CA THR A 28 1.53 -8.11 -1.37
C THR A 28 0.04 -8.37 -1.50
N VAL A 29 -0.67 -7.47 -2.16
CA VAL A 29 -2.09 -7.59 -2.50
C VAL A 29 -2.20 -7.86 -4.00
N PRO A 30 -2.51 -9.11 -4.41
CA PRO A 30 -2.56 -9.48 -5.81
C PRO A 30 -3.80 -8.89 -6.50
N ALA A 31 -3.76 -8.81 -7.82
CA ALA A 31 -4.88 -8.38 -8.66
C ALA A 31 -6.22 -9.08 -8.31
N CYS A 32 -6.19 -10.37 -8.00
CA CYS A 32 -7.40 -11.13 -7.67
C CYS A 32 -8.03 -10.83 -6.31
N ALA A 33 -7.36 -10.06 -5.43
CA ALA A 33 -7.92 -9.69 -4.12
C ALA A 33 -8.92 -8.52 -4.19
N PHE A 34 -8.97 -7.83 -5.32
CA PHE A 34 -9.78 -6.64 -5.53
C PHE A 34 -11.20 -6.99 -6.00
N HIS A 35 -12.18 -6.32 -5.40
CA HIS A 35 -13.60 -6.45 -5.71
C HIS A 35 -14.10 -5.13 -6.29
N GLY A 36 -14.76 -5.17 -7.45
CA GLY A 36 -15.28 -3.99 -8.13
C GLY A 36 -16.53 -3.41 -7.45
N TYR A 37 -16.56 -2.09 -7.32
CA TYR A 37 -17.71 -1.28 -6.93
C TYR A 37 -18.02 -0.29 -8.05
N TYR A 38 -19.27 -0.26 -8.47
CA TYR A 38 -19.71 0.46 -9.65
C TYR A 38 -20.97 1.26 -9.35
N THR A 39 -21.07 2.46 -9.92
CA THR A 39 -22.27 3.29 -9.88
C THR A 39 -23.24 2.97 -11.02
N ASP A 40 -22.76 2.30 -12.05
CA ASP A 40 -23.50 1.91 -13.25
C ASP A 40 -23.21 0.45 -13.62
N ALA A 41 -24.08 -0.15 -14.43
CA ALA A 41 -23.90 -1.51 -14.93
C ALA A 41 -22.87 -1.61 -16.08
N SER A 42 -22.29 -0.48 -16.49
CA SER A 42 -21.41 -0.36 -17.67
C SER A 42 -19.93 -0.51 -17.32
N SER A 43 -19.56 -0.14 -16.09
CA SER A 43 -18.24 -0.37 -15.53
C SER A 43 -18.09 -1.85 -15.16
N ILE A 44 -17.24 -2.58 -15.88
CA ILE A 44 -16.89 -3.96 -15.51
C ILE A 44 -15.36 -4.04 -15.38
N TYR A 45 -14.89 -4.29 -14.16
CA TYR A 45 -13.52 -4.72 -13.91
C TYR A 45 -13.42 -6.21 -14.16
N PHE A 46 -12.41 -6.60 -14.92
CA PHE A 46 -12.13 -8.00 -15.20
C PHE A 46 -10.78 -8.35 -14.58
N VAL A 47 -10.77 -9.45 -13.85
CA VAL A 47 -9.51 -10.13 -13.50
C VAL A 47 -9.20 -11.06 -14.67
N ALA A 48 -8.27 -10.66 -15.52
CA ALA A 48 -7.75 -11.52 -16.58
C ALA A 48 -6.52 -12.27 -16.10
N THR A 49 -6.35 -13.49 -16.60
CA THR A 49 -5.14 -14.29 -16.43
C THR A 49 -4.56 -14.55 -17.82
N TYR A 50 -3.37 -14.02 -18.10
CA TYR A 50 -2.64 -14.32 -19.32
C TYR A 50 -1.28 -14.92 -18.94
N THR A 51 -0.97 -16.13 -19.45
CA THR A 51 0.34 -16.79 -19.26
C THR A 51 0.85 -16.77 -17.81
N ASN A 52 -0.01 -17.10 -16.83
CA ASN A 52 0.27 -17.09 -15.39
C ASN A 52 0.42 -15.71 -14.72
N VAL A 53 0.07 -14.63 -15.41
CA VAL A 53 0.05 -13.27 -14.84
C VAL A 53 -1.40 -12.81 -14.69
N GLN A 54 -1.78 -12.43 -13.46
CA GLN A 54 -3.09 -11.87 -13.16
C GLN A 54 -3.02 -10.34 -13.18
N TYR A 55 -3.99 -9.71 -13.83
CA TYR A 55 -4.15 -8.27 -13.80
C TYR A 55 -5.62 -7.86 -13.75
N ILE A 56 -5.88 -6.72 -13.12
CA ILE A 56 -7.15 -6.01 -13.20
C ILE A 56 -7.04 -5.02 -14.34
N TYR A 57 -8.05 -4.99 -15.19
CA TYR A 57 -8.26 -3.90 -16.14
C TYR A 57 -9.74 -3.49 -16.11
N THR A 58 -10.02 -2.34 -16.67
CA THR A 58 -11.38 -1.83 -16.81
C THR A 58 -11.78 -1.76 -18.27
N LEU A 59 -13.05 -2.03 -18.56
CA LEU A 59 -13.71 -1.66 -19.81
C LEU A 59 -14.71 -0.54 -19.52
N THR A 60 -14.28 0.52 -18.84
CA THR A 60 -15.16 1.65 -18.55
C THR A 60 -15.36 2.50 -19.79
N GLN A 61 -16.59 2.94 -20.05
CA GLN A 61 -16.79 4.02 -21.01
C GLN A 61 -16.26 5.33 -20.41
N PRO A 62 -15.81 6.28 -21.25
CA PRO A 62 -15.42 7.60 -20.76
C PRO A 62 -16.56 8.25 -19.97
N GLY A 63 -16.37 8.46 -18.67
CA GLY A 63 -17.36 9.07 -17.77
C GLY A 63 -17.85 8.17 -16.63
N ASP A 64 -17.59 6.87 -16.69
CA ASP A 64 -18.01 5.93 -15.65
C ASP A 64 -17.00 5.91 -14.48
N ALA A 65 -17.47 6.17 -13.26
CA ALA A 65 -16.65 6.33 -12.06
C ALA A 65 -16.69 5.07 -11.18
N GLY A 66 -16.03 3.99 -11.61
CA GLY A 66 -15.83 2.79 -10.80
C GLY A 66 -14.59 2.87 -9.89
N TYR A 67 -14.52 1.97 -8.91
CA TYR A 67 -13.27 1.62 -8.22
C TYR A 67 -13.30 0.17 -7.75
N CYS A 68 -12.13 -0.44 -7.55
CA CYS A 68 -12.02 -1.71 -6.85
C CYS A 68 -11.53 -1.52 -5.42
N VAL A 69 -11.89 -2.44 -4.53
CA VAL A 69 -11.37 -2.47 -3.14
C VAL A 69 -10.87 -3.86 -2.78
N ALA A 70 -9.71 -3.93 -2.13
CA ALA A 70 -9.20 -5.12 -1.47
C ALA A 70 -9.06 -4.86 0.04
N PRO A 71 -9.62 -5.71 0.93
CA PRO A 71 -9.38 -5.60 2.36
C PRO A 71 -7.91 -5.90 2.69
N VAL A 72 -7.36 -5.21 3.69
CA VAL A 72 -5.95 -5.36 4.10
C VAL A 72 -5.89 -5.66 5.58
N ASN A 73 -5.24 -6.78 5.94
CA ASN A 73 -5.00 -7.17 7.31
C ASN A 73 -3.53 -6.90 7.66
N LEU A 74 -3.25 -5.77 8.30
CA LEU A 74 -1.91 -5.44 8.78
C LEU A 74 -1.74 -5.85 10.27
N PRO A 75 -0.53 -6.22 10.71
CA PRO A 75 -0.28 -6.53 12.12
C PRO A 75 -0.57 -5.34 13.04
N GLN A 76 -1.24 -5.60 14.17
CA GLN A 76 -1.55 -4.57 15.17
C GLN A 76 -0.26 -3.89 15.66
N GLY A 77 -0.21 -2.56 15.63
CA GLY A 77 0.95 -1.79 16.06
C GLY A 77 2.02 -1.60 14.98
N ALA A 78 1.91 -2.24 13.82
CA ALA A 78 2.83 -2.01 12.70
C ALA A 78 2.81 -0.54 12.27
N ARG A 79 3.95 -0.01 11.82
CA ARG A 79 4.05 1.31 11.22
C ARG A 79 4.17 1.18 9.70
N ILE A 80 3.23 1.78 8.98
CA ILE A 80 3.16 1.77 7.52
C ILE A 80 4.09 2.85 6.96
N ASP A 81 4.93 2.50 6.01
CA ASP A 81 5.87 3.42 5.38
C ASP A 81 5.46 3.85 3.97
N GLY A 82 4.71 3.01 3.25
CA GLY A 82 4.24 3.37 1.92
C GLY A 82 3.60 2.22 1.15
N ILE A 83 3.27 2.51 -0.11
CA ILE A 83 2.77 1.54 -1.08
C ILE A 83 3.58 1.58 -2.38
N VAL A 84 3.56 0.47 -3.11
CA VAL A 84 4.12 0.34 -4.45
C VAL A 84 3.07 -0.29 -5.36
N LEU A 85 2.60 0.47 -6.34
CA LEU A 85 1.69 0.02 -7.39
C LEU A 85 2.49 -0.62 -8.52
N TYR A 86 2.09 -1.81 -8.98
CA TYR A 86 2.63 -2.47 -10.17
C TYR A 86 1.60 -2.41 -11.29
N TYR A 87 1.95 -1.78 -12.41
CA TYR A 87 0.98 -1.41 -13.43
C TYR A 87 1.56 -1.39 -14.84
N MET A 88 0.67 -1.35 -15.85
CA MET A 88 0.96 -0.97 -17.22
C MET A 88 -0.07 0.08 -17.60
N ASP A 89 0.40 1.21 -18.08
CA ASP A 89 -0.43 2.38 -18.41
C ASP A 89 -0.11 2.74 -19.85
N ASN A 90 -0.83 2.18 -20.83
CA ASN A 90 -0.63 2.48 -22.23
C ASN A 90 -1.57 3.60 -22.73
N ASP A 91 -2.09 4.43 -21.82
CA ASP A 91 -3.05 5.48 -22.15
C ASP A 91 -2.54 6.85 -21.67
N GLY A 92 -2.09 7.69 -22.59
CA GLY A 92 -1.60 9.03 -22.27
C GLY A 92 -2.66 9.99 -21.72
N SER A 93 -3.95 9.61 -21.76
CA SER A 93 -5.08 10.42 -21.33
C SER A 93 -5.75 9.92 -20.04
N ALA A 94 -5.35 8.76 -19.53
CA ALA A 94 -5.91 8.16 -18.33
C ALA A 94 -4.81 7.85 -17.30
N ASN A 95 -5.24 7.40 -16.12
CA ASN A 95 -4.35 7.10 -15.01
C ASN A 95 -4.88 5.91 -14.20
N ILE A 96 -3.97 5.21 -13.52
CA ILE A 96 -4.28 4.22 -12.50
C ILE A 96 -3.86 4.80 -11.17
N GLU A 97 -4.77 4.80 -10.21
CA GLU A 97 -4.55 5.31 -8.87
C GLU A 97 -4.75 4.19 -7.85
N ALA A 98 -3.74 3.92 -7.04
CA ALA A 98 -3.84 3.07 -5.87
C ALA A 98 -3.80 3.90 -4.59
N LYS A 99 -4.78 3.68 -3.72
CA LYS A 99 -4.93 4.38 -2.43
C LYS A 99 -4.97 3.37 -1.30
N LEU A 100 -3.99 3.41 -0.41
CA LEU A 100 -4.15 2.76 0.90
C LEU A 100 -4.95 3.70 1.78
N GLN A 101 -6.09 3.23 2.25
CA GLN A 101 -7.02 4.02 3.04
C GLN A 101 -7.45 3.27 4.29
N ARG A 102 -7.90 4.03 5.28
CA ARG A 102 -8.52 3.51 6.50
C ARG A 102 -9.93 4.08 6.66
N HIS A 103 -10.81 3.30 7.27
CA HIS A 103 -12.14 3.75 7.69
C HIS A 103 -12.41 3.36 9.14
N TYR A 104 -13.14 4.21 9.86
CA TYR A 104 -13.43 4.01 11.27
C TYR A 104 -14.52 2.94 11.42
N GLN A 105 -14.32 1.96 12.29
CA GLN A 105 -15.17 0.77 12.32
C GLN A 105 -16.63 0.98 12.84
N PRO A 106 -16.97 1.99 13.68
CA PRO A 106 -18.34 2.16 14.17
C PRO A 106 -19.16 3.26 13.48
N THR A 107 -18.58 4.08 12.61
CA THR A 107 -19.31 5.16 11.90
C THR A 107 -19.06 5.05 10.39
N ALA A 108 -20.02 5.50 9.60
CA ALA A 108 -19.85 5.68 8.15
C ALA A 108 -18.94 6.88 7.82
N ASP A 109 -17.91 7.12 8.64
CA ASP A 109 -16.98 8.22 8.43
C ASP A 109 -16.23 8.05 7.11
N ALA A 110 -15.82 9.19 6.55
CA ALA A 110 -15.11 9.25 5.28
C ALA A 110 -13.81 8.43 5.33
N TYR A 111 -13.56 7.68 4.26
CA TYR A 111 -12.27 7.03 4.03
C TYR A 111 -11.15 8.08 4.08
N VAL A 112 -10.11 7.79 4.88
CA VAL A 112 -8.91 8.62 4.95
C VAL A 112 -7.80 7.91 4.19
N ALA A 113 -7.38 8.51 3.06
CA ALA A 113 -6.20 8.05 2.34
C ALA A 113 -4.96 8.27 3.19
N LEU A 114 -4.08 7.26 3.23
CA LEU A 114 -2.79 7.28 3.91
C LEU A 114 -1.64 7.49 2.92
N PHE A 115 -1.76 6.84 1.75
CA PHE A 115 -0.81 6.88 0.64
C PHE A 115 -1.56 6.79 -0.67
N THR A 116 -1.07 7.49 -1.69
CA THR A 116 -1.64 7.54 -3.04
C THR A 116 -0.54 7.41 -4.09
N ALA A 117 -0.60 6.35 -4.90
CA ALA A 117 0.27 6.17 -6.05
C ALA A 117 -0.55 6.30 -7.34
N THR A 118 -0.28 7.34 -8.14
CA THR A 118 -0.99 7.65 -9.38
C THR A 118 -0.06 7.57 -10.58
N SER A 119 -0.37 6.71 -11.54
CA SER A 119 0.36 6.66 -12.81
C SER A 119 0.06 7.88 -13.67
N TYR A 120 1.05 8.28 -14.47
CA TYR A 120 0.87 9.31 -15.49
C TYR A 120 1.57 8.87 -16.78
N GLY A 121 0.82 8.21 -17.67
CA GLY A 121 1.14 8.10 -19.09
C GLY A 121 1.98 6.90 -19.56
N ALA A 122 2.01 6.82 -20.90
CA ALA A 122 2.19 5.67 -21.79
C ALA A 122 3.47 4.80 -21.61
N SER A 123 3.43 3.85 -20.68
CA SER A 123 4.31 2.68 -20.67
C SER A 123 3.61 1.45 -21.26
N ASN A 124 4.17 0.94 -22.36
CA ASN A 124 3.83 -0.37 -22.94
C ASN A 124 4.38 -1.57 -22.13
N TRP A 125 5.05 -1.32 -21.01
CA TRP A 125 5.69 -2.32 -20.17
C TRP A 125 5.19 -2.22 -18.73
N VAL A 126 5.33 -3.32 -17.99
CA VAL A 126 5.06 -3.32 -16.55
C VAL A 126 6.06 -2.39 -15.85
N ASN A 127 5.54 -1.45 -15.08
CA ASN A 127 6.28 -0.48 -14.31
C ASN A 127 5.81 -0.53 -12.84
N SER A 128 6.57 0.12 -11.96
CA SER A 128 6.20 0.29 -10.55
C SER A 128 6.30 1.75 -10.13
N LEU A 129 5.31 2.22 -9.38
CA LEU A 129 5.30 3.55 -8.77
C LEU A 129 5.14 3.40 -7.26
N ALA A 130 5.99 4.08 -6.50
CA ALA A 130 5.94 4.07 -5.04
C ALA A 130 5.47 5.41 -4.48
N ASP A 131 4.69 5.36 -3.42
CA ASP A 131 4.43 6.50 -2.55
C ASP A 131 4.81 6.17 -1.11
N TYR A 132 5.70 6.98 -0.55
CA TYR A 132 6.18 6.94 0.83
C TYR A 132 5.81 8.22 1.61
N THR A 133 5.07 9.12 0.97
CA THR A 133 4.63 10.38 1.55
C THR A 133 3.35 10.12 2.33
N LEU A 134 3.31 10.56 3.58
CA LEU A 134 2.13 10.38 4.40
C LEU A 134 1.16 11.53 4.16
N ASP A 135 -0.01 11.25 3.60
CA ASP A 135 -1.09 12.22 3.52
C ASP A 135 -2.01 12.08 4.75
N GLY A 136 -1.98 13.08 5.64
CA GLY A 136 -3.05 13.32 6.61
C GLY A 136 -3.38 12.25 7.66
N GLY A 137 -2.58 11.20 7.85
CA GLY A 137 -2.91 10.04 8.71
C GLY A 137 -1.89 9.65 9.77
N THR A 138 -2.26 8.71 10.65
CA THR A 138 -1.33 8.04 11.58
C THR A 138 -0.75 6.81 10.88
N ARG A 139 0.57 6.63 10.92
CA ARG A 139 1.25 5.45 10.35
C ARG A 139 1.04 4.17 11.15
N LEU A 140 0.62 4.28 12.41
CA LEU A 140 0.43 3.13 13.30
C LEU A 140 -0.88 2.42 13.00
N VAL A 141 -0.78 1.11 12.83
CA VAL A 141 -1.91 0.21 12.65
C VAL A 141 -2.63 0.04 13.98
N ASN A 142 -3.92 0.37 14.00
CA ASN A 142 -4.80 0.10 15.14
C ASN A 142 -6.09 -0.57 14.66
N ASN A 143 -6.06 -1.90 14.62
CA ASN A 143 -7.15 -2.75 14.15
C ASN A 143 -8.37 -2.73 15.09
N ASN A 144 -8.25 -2.19 16.31
CA ASN A 144 -9.39 -1.99 17.21
C ASN A 144 -10.20 -0.73 16.87
N ALA A 145 -9.63 0.19 16.11
CA ALA A 145 -10.28 1.45 15.73
C ALA A 145 -10.55 1.52 14.22
N TRP A 146 -9.63 0.99 13.41
CA TRP A 146 -9.61 1.19 11.97
C TRP A 146 -9.61 -0.14 11.23
N GLN A 147 -10.31 -0.14 10.10
CA GLN A 147 -10.15 -1.15 9.06
C GLN A 147 -9.35 -0.53 7.91
N TYR A 148 -8.49 -1.33 7.29
CA TYR A 148 -7.61 -0.88 6.22
C TYR A 148 -8.02 -1.54 4.91
N SER A 149 -7.99 -0.77 3.83
CA SER A 149 -8.28 -1.28 2.49
C SER A 149 -7.40 -0.60 1.44
N LEU A 150 -7.14 -1.32 0.36
CA LEU A 150 -6.58 -0.75 -0.85
C LEU A 150 -7.71 -0.48 -1.82
N ARG A 151 -7.83 0.78 -2.24
CA ARG A 151 -8.70 1.19 -3.32
C ARG A 151 -7.87 1.34 -4.58
N LEU A 152 -8.36 0.79 -5.68
CA LEU A 152 -7.79 0.95 -7.01
C LEU A 152 -8.82 1.69 -7.86
N GLN A 153 -8.44 2.80 -8.45
CA GLN A 153 -9.29 3.57 -9.35
C GLN A 153 -8.59 3.70 -10.69
N PHE A 154 -9.37 3.52 -11.74
CA PHE A 154 -8.93 3.75 -13.11
C PHE A 154 -9.58 5.04 -13.58
N GLY A 155 -8.84 5.86 -14.32
CA GLY A 155 -9.39 6.99 -15.06
C GLY A 155 -10.31 6.51 -16.18
N ALA A 156 -10.73 7.43 -17.05
CA ALA A 156 -11.57 7.15 -18.22
C ALA A 156 -10.81 6.30 -19.25
N ALA A 157 -10.63 5.02 -18.96
CA ALA A 157 -9.68 4.16 -19.64
C ALA A 157 -10.34 2.97 -20.36
N THR A 158 -9.68 2.58 -21.46
CA THR A 158 -9.86 1.31 -22.15
C THR A 158 -9.09 0.18 -21.46
N ASP A 159 -8.99 -1.00 -22.09
CA ASP A 159 -8.17 -2.15 -21.65
C ASP A 159 -6.64 -1.89 -21.67
N GLN A 160 -6.24 -0.65 -21.94
CA GLN A 160 -4.87 -0.15 -21.96
C GLN A 160 -4.29 0.10 -20.57
N LEU A 161 -5.12 0.19 -19.54
CA LEU A 161 -4.70 0.28 -18.14
C LEU A 161 -4.81 -1.07 -17.45
N LYS A 162 -3.70 -1.54 -16.88
CA LYS A 162 -3.63 -2.83 -16.17
C LYS A 162 -2.92 -2.67 -14.83
N CYS A 163 -3.52 -3.21 -13.77
CA CYS A 163 -2.90 -3.31 -12.45
C CYS A 163 -2.57 -4.77 -12.14
N TYR A 164 -1.32 -5.04 -11.78
CA TYR A 164 -0.82 -6.37 -11.43
C TYR A 164 -0.84 -6.65 -9.93
N GLY A 165 -1.09 -5.60 -9.13
CA GLY A 165 -1.17 -5.67 -7.68
C GLY A 165 -0.51 -4.48 -7.01
N VAL A 166 -0.58 -4.46 -5.69
CA VAL A 166 0.01 -3.42 -4.85
C VAL A 166 0.77 -4.07 -3.71
N LYS A 167 1.95 -3.53 -3.41
CA LYS A 167 2.76 -3.92 -2.24
C LYS A 167 2.65 -2.83 -1.18
N ILE A 168 2.41 -3.21 0.06
CA ILE A 168 2.42 -2.32 1.23
C ILE A 168 3.71 -2.57 1.99
N VAL A 169 4.44 -1.50 2.31
CA VAL A 169 5.70 -1.55 3.08
C VAL A 169 5.42 -1.11 4.52
N TYR A 170 5.85 -1.91 5.50
CA TYR A 170 5.64 -1.62 6.93
C TYR A 170 6.78 -2.20 7.79
N HIS A 171 6.83 -1.85 9.07
CA HIS A 171 7.75 -2.47 10.06
C HIS A 171 7.05 -2.65 11.41
N PHE A 172 7.65 -3.50 12.23
CA PHE A 172 7.22 -3.84 13.58
C PHE A 172 8.28 -3.45 14.62
#